data_AF-A0A1I5RN12-F1
#
_entry.id   AF-A0A1I5RN12-F1
#
_cell.length_a   1.000
_cell.length_b   1.000
_cell.length_c   1.000
_cell.angle_alpha   90.00
_cell.angle_beta   90.00
_cell.angle_gamma   90.00
#
_symmetry.space_group_name_H-M   'P 1'
#
loop_
_entity.id
_entity.type
_entity.pdbx_description
1 polymer ?
#
loop_
_entity_poly.entity_id
_entity_poly.type
_entity_poly.pdbx_seq_one_letter_code
_entity_poly.pdbx_strand_id
1 'polypeptide(L)'
;MTVGLDVTNVGGRAVEGFPGRPRCEVRQLHVASKGLRVRVRSVQTATEKWRSHCLGCMRVWEDVYVVRYCGDAVAWRLGGVAVQPPWVDRACSSCGSLRVKVLSAGLVARRGTTE
;
A
#
# COMPACT_ATOMS: atom_id res chain seq x y z
N MET A 1 -32.01 34.63 2.81
CA MET A 1 -33.00 33.82 2.05
C MET A 1 -32.55 32.38 2.16
N THR A 2 -33.41 31.54 2.74
CA THR A 2 -33.15 30.15 3.12
C THR A 2 -33.09 29.26 1.88
N VAL A 3 -32.11 28.36 1.81
CA VAL A 3 -32.10 27.28 0.81
C VAL A 3 -31.76 25.98 1.53
N GLY A 4 -32.65 25.00 1.37
CA GLY A 4 -32.73 23.78 2.18
C GLY A 4 -31.67 22.72 1.87
N LEU A 5 -31.41 21.91 2.90
CA LEU A 5 -30.65 20.67 2.83
C LEU A 5 -31.62 19.53 2.49
N ASP A 6 -31.42 18.87 1.35
CA ASP A 6 -32.01 17.55 1.11
C ASP A 6 -30.96 16.48 1.42
N VAL A 7 -31.14 15.79 2.54
CA VAL A 7 -30.30 14.68 2.99
C VAL A 7 -31.03 13.39 2.66
N THR A 8 -30.73 12.80 1.51
CA THR A 8 -31.06 11.40 1.26
C THR A 8 -29.99 10.52 1.90
N ASN A 9 -30.34 10.01 3.08
CA ASN A 9 -29.65 8.94 3.78
C ASN A 9 -29.82 7.65 2.97
N VAL A 10 -28.75 7.14 2.36
CA VAL A 10 -28.65 5.73 1.96
C VAL A 10 -27.63 5.07 2.87
N GLY A 11 -28.15 4.40 3.89
CA GLY A 11 -27.37 3.65 4.85
C GLY A 11 -26.58 2.52 4.19
N GLY A 12 -25.32 2.39 4.59
CA GLY A 12 -24.51 1.21 4.34
C GLY A 12 -23.64 0.95 5.57
N ARG A 13 -24.03 -0.04 6.39
CA ARG A 13 -23.19 -0.57 7.47
C ARG A 13 -21.91 -1.15 6.86
N ALA A 14 -20.76 -0.59 7.21
CA ALA A 14 -19.48 -1.26 7.11
C ALA A 14 -19.05 -1.69 8.52
N VAL A 15 -19.02 -3.00 8.71
CA VAL A 15 -18.50 -3.71 9.88
C VAL A 15 -17.09 -3.28 10.24
N GLU A 16 -16.78 -3.28 11.54
CA GLU A 16 -15.50 -2.93 12.11
C GLU A 16 -14.33 -3.65 11.41
N GLY A 17 -13.38 -2.86 10.90
CA GLY A 17 -12.19 -3.37 10.23
C GLY A 17 -11.00 -2.45 10.48
N PHE A 18 -10.18 -2.84 11.47
CA PHE A 18 -8.79 -2.46 11.77
C PHE A 18 -8.42 -0.96 11.83
N PRO A 19 -7.85 -0.48 12.96
CA PRO A 19 -7.38 0.89 13.07
C PRO A 19 -6.05 1.08 12.33
N GLY A 20 -5.92 2.20 11.61
CA GLY A 20 -4.62 2.74 11.21
C GLY A 20 -4.09 2.27 9.85
N ARG A 21 -4.54 2.91 8.76
CA ARG A 21 -3.74 3.02 7.54
C ARG A 21 -3.62 4.50 7.16
N PRO A 22 -2.41 5.06 6.97
CA PRO A 22 -2.27 6.30 6.23
C PRO A 22 -2.60 6.00 4.77
N ARG A 23 -3.88 6.04 4.45
CA ARG A 23 -4.35 6.11 3.07
C ARG A 23 -3.95 7.51 2.62
N CYS A 24 -2.99 7.62 1.70
CA CYS A 24 -2.88 8.84 0.88
C CYS A 24 -4.12 8.84 -0.02
N GLU A 25 -5.25 9.24 0.56
CA GLU A 25 -6.50 9.40 -0.13
C GLU A 25 -6.38 10.70 -0.93
N VAL A 26 -6.30 10.59 -2.26
CA VAL A 26 -6.50 11.74 -3.14
C VAL A 26 -7.98 12.08 -3.05
N ARG A 27 -8.36 12.85 -2.04
CA ARG A 27 -9.70 13.42 -1.94
C ARG A 27 -9.76 14.63 -2.87
N GLN A 28 -10.54 14.52 -3.94
CA GLN A 28 -11.04 15.71 -4.64
C GLN A 28 -12.06 16.38 -3.71
N LEU A 29 -11.57 17.32 -2.91
CA LEU A 29 -12.42 18.17 -2.08
C LEU A 29 -12.81 19.39 -2.92
N HIS A 30 -14.10 19.52 -3.24
CA HIS A 30 -14.66 20.83 -3.56
C HIS A 30 -14.68 21.64 -2.27
N VAL A 31 -13.71 22.56 -2.12
CA VAL A 31 -13.59 23.42 -0.94
C VAL A 31 -14.18 24.79 -1.25
N ALA A 32 -15.25 25.16 -0.54
CA ALA A 32 -15.67 26.55 -0.44
C ALA A 32 -14.66 27.32 0.45
N SER A 33 -13.91 28.22 -0.20
CA SER A 33 -13.36 29.49 0.31
C SER A 33 -12.78 29.56 1.74
N LYS A 34 -11.51 29.15 1.89
CA LYS A 34 -10.37 29.99 2.36
C LYS A 34 -9.08 29.19 2.26
N GLY A 35 -8.13 29.69 1.46
CA GLY A 35 -6.99 28.94 0.90
C GLY A 35 -6.12 28.19 1.90
N LEU A 36 -6.37 26.88 2.03
CA LEU A 36 -5.38 25.92 2.49
C LEU A 36 -4.45 25.58 1.31
N ARG A 37 -3.20 26.04 1.35
CA ARG A 37 -2.18 25.61 0.39
C ARG A 37 -1.76 24.18 0.72
N VAL A 38 -2.40 23.20 0.09
CA VAL A 38 -1.95 21.80 0.12
C VAL A 38 -0.70 21.70 -0.75
N ARG A 39 0.47 21.44 -0.14
CA ARG A 39 1.67 21.08 -0.90
C ARG A 39 1.56 19.63 -1.31
N VAL A 40 1.41 19.38 -2.61
CA VAL A 40 1.53 18.03 -3.17
C VAL A 40 2.97 17.55 -2.93
N ARG A 41 3.15 16.54 -2.08
CA ARG A 41 4.42 15.82 -2.01
C ARG A 41 4.50 14.93 -3.25
N SER A 42 5.66 14.91 -3.92
CA SER A 42 5.85 13.99 -5.04
C SER A 42 5.83 12.55 -4.53
N VAL A 43 5.01 11.71 -5.17
CA VAL A 43 4.97 10.28 -4.86
C VAL A 43 5.91 9.57 -5.81
N GLN A 44 6.96 8.96 -5.27
CA GLN A 44 7.89 8.14 -6.03
C GLN A 44 7.44 6.68 -5.96
N THR A 45 7.52 5.95 -7.07
CA THR A 45 7.17 4.52 -7.11
C THR A 45 8.36 3.70 -7.59
N ALA A 46 8.66 2.63 -6.88
CA ALA A 46 9.67 1.65 -7.24
C ALA A 46 9.06 0.26 -7.32
N THR A 47 9.69 -0.62 -8.10
CA THR A 47 9.39 -2.05 -8.11
C THR A 47 10.58 -2.77 -7.50
N GLU A 48 10.36 -3.59 -6.48
CA GLU A 48 11.41 -4.30 -5.76
C GLU A 48 11.16 -5.80 -5.78
N LYS A 49 12.22 -6.58 -5.99
CA LYS A 49 12.16 -8.03 -5.89
C LYS A 49 12.68 -8.48 -4.54
N TRP A 50 11.96 -9.39 -3.91
CA TRP A 50 12.31 -9.92 -2.59
C TRP A 50 12.27 -11.44 -2.59
N ARG A 51 13.31 -12.05 -2.03
CA ARG A 51 13.46 -13.50 -1.93
C ARG A 51 13.24 -13.94 -0.49
N SER A 52 12.46 -15.00 -0.33
CA SER A 52 12.16 -15.60 0.97
C SER A 52 12.64 -17.04 1.03
N HIS A 53 13.15 -17.44 2.19
CA HIS A 53 13.67 -18.76 2.46
C HIS A 53 13.10 -19.30 3.78
N CYS A 54 12.25 -20.31 3.71
CA CYS A 54 11.74 -20.98 4.91
C CYS A 54 12.81 -21.90 5.49
N LEU A 55 13.12 -21.76 6.77
CA LEU A 55 14.05 -22.63 7.49
C LEU A 55 13.39 -23.90 8.05
N GLY A 56 12.07 -24.02 7.92
CA GLY A 56 11.31 -25.21 8.32
C GLY A 56 11.27 -26.27 7.22
N CYS A 57 10.76 -25.91 6.03
CA CYS A 57 10.65 -26.83 4.89
C CYS A 57 11.61 -26.54 3.74
N MET A 58 12.58 -25.63 3.92
CA MET A 58 13.56 -25.23 2.91
C MET A 58 12.99 -24.65 1.61
N ARG A 59 11.70 -24.34 1.57
CA ARG A 59 11.06 -23.72 0.41
C ARG A 59 11.61 -22.31 0.19
N VAL A 60 11.87 -22.01 -1.08
CA VAL A 60 12.30 -20.70 -1.56
C VAL A 60 11.26 -20.13 -2.51
N TRP A 61 10.98 -18.84 -2.39
CA TRP A 61 10.09 -18.14 -3.30
C TRP A 61 10.49 -16.67 -3.44
N GLU A 62 9.99 -16.03 -4.49
CA GLU A 62 10.26 -14.65 -4.82
C GLU A 62 8.94 -13.91 -5.06
N ASP A 63 8.88 -12.68 -4.58
CA ASP A 63 7.74 -11.79 -4.75
C ASP A 63 8.21 -10.44 -5.26
N VAL A 64 7.37 -9.81 -6.08
CA VAL A 64 7.62 -8.48 -6.65
C VAL A 64 6.68 -7.47 -5.99
N TYR A 65 7.28 -6.53 -5.27
CA TYR A 65 6.57 -5.49 -4.55
C TYR A 65 6.57 -4.19 -5.35
N VAL A 66 5.47 -3.46 -5.27
CA VAL A 66 5.40 -2.05 -5.69
C VAL A 66 5.47 -1.21 -4.42
N VAL A 67 6.51 -0.38 -4.33
CA VAL A 67 6.79 0.49 -3.19
C VAL A 67 6.49 1.93 -3.59
N ARG A 68 5.73 2.64 -2.75
CA ARG A 68 5.39 4.06 -2.95
C ARG A 68 5.94 4.89 -1.81
N TYR A 69 6.78 5.87 -2.14
CA TYR A 69 7.39 6.80 -1.19
C TYR A 69 6.67 8.14 -1.24
N CYS A 70 6.34 8.70 -0.08
CA CYS A 70 5.71 10.02 0.07
C CYS A 70 6.32 10.75 1.27
N GLY A 71 7.42 11.47 1.04
CA GLY A 71 8.28 11.92 2.15
C GLY A 71 8.81 10.72 2.93
N ASP A 72 8.63 10.73 4.25
CA ASP A 72 9.09 9.65 5.14
C ASP A 72 8.13 8.43 5.18
N ALA A 73 6.99 8.51 4.51
CA ALA A 73 6.01 7.42 4.46
C ALA A 73 6.29 6.47 3.29
N VAL A 74 6.22 5.16 3.57
CA VAL A 74 6.41 4.10 2.57
C VAL A 74 5.21 3.16 2.58
N ALA A 75 4.59 2.96 1.41
CA ALA A 75 3.48 2.02 1.23
C ALA A 75 3.90 0.85 0.33
N TRP A 76 3.58 -0.36 0.77
CA TRP A 76 3.93 -1.61 0.09
C TRP A 76 2.71 -2.26 -0.55
N ARG A 77 2.90 -2.77 -1.77
CA ARG A 77 1.87 -3.53 -2.49
C ARG A 77 2.43 -4.80 -3.11
N LEU A 78 1.66 -5.89 -3.02
CA LEU A 78 1.93 -7.16 -3.69
C LEU A 78 0.71 -7.50 -4.55
N GLY A 79 0.90 -7.68 -5.87
CA GLY A 79 -0.22 -7.92 -6.79
C GLY A 79 -1.29 -6.81 -6.75
N GLY A 80 -0.90 -5.57 -6.44
CA GLY A 80 -1.83 -4.45 -6.28
C GLY A 80 -2.52 -4.35 -4.91
N VAL A 81 -2.43 -5.37 -4.05
CA VAL A 81 -3.01 -5.38 -2.70
C VAL A 81 -2.04 -4.74 -1.71
N ALA A 82 -2.56 -3.91 -0.80
CA ALA A 82 -1.74 -3.26 0.23
C ALA A 82 -1.36 -4.22 1.34
N VAL A 83 -0.06 -4.38 1.57
CA VAL A 83 0.55 -5.38 2.46
C VAL A 83 1.57 -4.75 3.40
N GLN A 84 2.03 -5.52 4.39
CA GLN A 84 3.18 -5.16 5.21
C GLN A 84 4.49 -5.28 4.40
N PRO A 85 5.57 -4.61 4.86
CA PRO A 85 6.90 -4.80 4.28
C PRO A 85 7.33 -6.27 4.27
N PRO A 86 8.19 -6.69 3.33
CA PRO A 86 8.54 -8.10 3.11
C PRO A 86 9.12 -8.83 4.33
N TRP A 87 9.73 -8.09 5.26
CA TRP A 87 10.38 -8.60 6.47
C TRP A 87 9.46 -8.69 7.70
N VAL A 88 8.19 -8.28 7.58
CA VAL A 88 7.22 -8.31 8.67
C VAL A 88 6.28 -9.52 8.52
N ASP A 89 6.16 -10.32 9.59
CA ASP A 89 5.14 -11.37 9.79
C ASP A 89 4.92 -12.34 8.63
N ARG A 90 6.01 -12.75 7.96
CA ARG A 90 5.92 -13.62 6.79
C ARG A 90 5.87 -15.09 7.18
N ALA A 91 4.75 -15.74 6.88
CA ALA A 91 4.58 -17.18 7.04
C ALA A 91 4.88 -17.93 5.72
N CYS A 92 5.45 -19.13 5.83
CA CYS A 92 5.58 -20.01 4.69
C CYS A 92 4.21 -20.59 4.30
N SER A 93 3.76 -20.37 3.07
CA SER A 93 2.49 -20.92 2.56
C SER A 93 2.47 -22.45 2.47
N SER A 94 3.63 -23.10 2.54
CA SER A 94 3.75 -24.56 2.43
C SER A 94 3.62 -25.29 3.77
N CYS A 95 4.15 -24.70 4.84
CA CYS A 95 4.23 -25.37 6.15
C CYS A 95 3.74 -24.50 7.32
N GLY A 96 3.31 -23.26 7.06
CA GLY A 96 2.85 -22.31 8.07
C GLY A 96 3.95 -21.72 8.96
N SER A 97 5.21 -22.16 8.83
CA SER A 97 6.28 -21.68 9.71
C SER A 97 6.57 -20.19 9.53
N LEU A 98 6.78 -19.49 10.65
CA LEU A 98 7.26 -18.11 10.71
C LEU A 98 8.79 -18.00 10.64
N ARG A 99 9.52 -19.12 10.60
CA ARG A 99 10.99 -19.13 10.47
C ARG A 99 11.40 -18.86 9.02
N VAL A 100 11.14 -17.66 8.53
CA VAL A 100 11.40 -17.24 7.16
C VAL A 100 12.48 -16.15 7.15
N LYS A 101 13.58 -16.41 6.44
CA LYS A 101 14.58 -15.37 6.13
C LYS A 101 14.15 -14.63 4.86
N VAL A 102 14.26 -13.32 4.89
CA VAL A 102 13.86 -12.44 3.78
C VAL A 102 15.06 -11.59 3.36
N LEU A 103 15.36 -11.58 2.06
CA LEU A 103 16.50 -10.89 1.48
C LEU A 103 16.03 -10.04 0.30
N SER A 104 16.58 -8.84 0.16
CA SER A 104 16.34 -8.00 -1.02
C SER A 104 17.08 -8.61 -2.22
N ALA A 105 16.39 -8.69 -3.35
CA ALA A 105 16.96 -9.15 -4.62
C ALA A 105 17.18 -8.00 -5.62
N GLY A 106 17.03 -6.75 -5.15
CA GLY A 106 17.29 -5.53 -5.90
C GLY A 106 16.03 -4.86 -6.47
N LEU A 107 16.25 -3.66 -7.03
CA LEU A 107 15.24 -2.91 -7.76
C LEU A 107 15.02 -3.52 -9.14
N VAL A 108 13.76 -3.62 -9.56
CA VAL A 108 13.38 -4.04 -10.90
C VAL A 108 13.23 -2.79 -11.76
N ALA A 109 14.13 -2.60 -12.72
CA ALA A 109 13.99 -1.55 -13.71
C ALA A 109 12.68 -1.74 -14.48
N ARG A 110 11.80 -0.72 -14.48
CA ARG A 110 10.69 -0.69 -15.43
C ARG A 110 11.28 -0.49 -16.82
N ARG A 111 11.07 -1.44 -17.73
CA ARG A 111 11.22 -1.16 -19.16
C ARG A 111 10.18 -0.10 -19.50
N GLY A 112 10.62 1.12 -19.79
CA GLY A 112 9.74 2.11 -20.39
C GLY A 112 9.29 1.57 -21.73
N THR A 113 7.99 1.35 -21.90
CA THR A 113 7.39 1.28 -23.22
C THR A 113 7.37 2.72 -23.75
N THR A 114 8.47 3.12 -24.39
CA THR A 114 8.45 4.17 -25.40
C THR A 114 7.80 3.57 -26.63
N GLU A 115 6.57 3.98 -26.90
CA GLU A 115 5.96 3.93 -28.23
C GLU A 115 5.94 5.37 -28.77
#